data_AF-A0A7X9F0W4-F1
#
_entry.id   AF-A0A7X9F0W4-F1
#
_cell.length_a   1.000
_cell.length_b   1.000
_cell.length_c   1.000
_cell.angle_alpha   90.00
_cell.angle_beta   90.00
_cell.angle_gamma   90.00
#
_symmetry.space_group_name_H-M   'P 1'
#
loop_
_entity.id
_entity.type
_entity.pdbx_description
1 polymer ?
#
loop_
_entity_poly.entity_id
_entity_poly.type
_entity_poly.pdbx_seq_one_letter_code
_entity_poly.pdbx_strand_id
1 'polypeptide(L)'
;MKNFEKNATTNGIPKKELGKQYFISVLVSLMITGGIIGAGYLIDRWRGGSPTFILIGFVISGPLSVWVNYTLVKRKYLHASPTQEQKNKQKIS
;
A
#
# COMPACT_ATOMS: atom_id res chain seq x y z
N MET A 1 -12.47 30.98 23.14
CA MET A 1 -11.35 30.63 22.24
C MET A 1 -11.15 29.10 22.22
N LYS A 2 -11.93 28.35 21.42
CA LYS A 2 -12.01 26.87 21.53
C LYS A 2 -11.84 26.12 20.19
N ASN A 3 -11.29 26.77 19.16
CA ASN A 3 -11.31 26.26 17.78
C ASN A 3 -9.94 26.10 17.10
N PHE A 4 -8.82 26.24 17.81
CA PHE A 4 -7.50 26.25 17.16
C PHE A 4 -6.69 24.94 17.25
N GLU A 5 -7.15 23.93 17.99
CA GLU A 5 -6.34 22.71 18.21
C GLU A 5 -6.62 21.52 17.26
N LYS A 6 -7.51 21.66 16.29
CA LYS A 6 -7.95 20.51 15.46
C LYS A 6 -7.24 20.33 14.11
N ASN A 7 -6.12 21.02 13.88
CA ASN A 7 -5.36 20.91 12.64
C ASN A 7 -3.86 20.85 12.90
N ALA A 8 -3.41 19.85 13.68
CA ALA A 8 -2.01 19.47 13.67
C ALA A 8 -1.69 18.82 12.31
N THR A 9 -1.29 19.62 11.35
CA THR A 9 -0.70 19.22 10.07
C THR A 9 0.78 18.97 10.29
N THR A 10 1.17 17.71 10.43
CA THR A 10 2.57 17.34 10.18
C THR A 10 2.72 17.30 8.66
N ASN A 11 3.39 18.31 8.09
CA ASN A 11 3.77 18.39 6.67
C ASN A 11 2.63 18.48 5.63
N GLY A 12 1.50 19.10 5.97
CA GLY A 12 0.46 19.44 4.99
C GLY A 12 -0.44 18.28 4.52
N ILE A 13 -0.34 17.09 5.12
CA ILE A 13 -1.26 15.97 4.87
C ILE A 13 -2.26 15.87 6.04
N PRO A 14 -3.58 15.93 5.79
CA PRO A 14 -4.56 15.83 6.86
C PRO A 14 -4.42 14.47 7.58
N LYS A 15 -4.33 14.48 8.92
CA LYS A 15 -4.16 13.26 9.76
C LYS A 15 -5.13 12.12 9.43
N LYS A 16 -6.32 12.43 8.90
CA LYS A 16 -7.33 11.44 8.46
C LYS A 16 -6.92 10.66 7.21
N GLU A 17 -6.12 11.23 6.32
CA GLU A 17 -5.62 10.55 5.11
C GLU A 17 -4.45 9.63 5.40
N LEU A 18 -3.60 9.96 6.37
CA LEU A 18 -2.53 9.08 6.85
C LEU A 18 -3.09 7.77 7.41
N GLY A 19 -4.18 7.84 8.19
CA GLY A 19 -4.87 6.64 8.69
C GLY A 19 -5.45 5.76 7.58
N LYS A 20 -6.03 6.36 6.54
CA LYS A 20 -6.52 5.63 5.36
C LYS A 20 -5.39 4.97 4.57
N GLN A 21 -4.26 5.64 4.40
CA GLN A 21 -3.09 5.05 3.74
C GLN A 21 -2.53 3.85 4.52
N TYR A 22 -2.46 3.96 5.85
CA TYR A 22 -2.00 2.87 6.70
C TYR A 22 -2.96 1.67 6.63
N PHE A 23 -4.27 1.92 6.68
CA PHE A 23 -5.28 0.88 6.53
C PHE A 23 -5.19 0.17 5.17
N ILE A 24 -5.03 0.92 4.08
CA ILE A 24 -4.86 0.34 2.73
C ILE A 24 -3.57 -0.49 2.67
N SER A 25 -2.47 0.00 3.25
CA SER A 25 -1.20 -0.72 3.30
C SER A 25 -1.32 -2.05 4.05
N VAL A 26 -1.98 -2.05 5.21
CA VAL A 26 -2.24 -3.26 6.00
C VAL A 26 -3.15 -4.22 5.24
N LEU A 27 -4.24 -3.72 4.63
CA LEU A 27 -5.19 -4.54 3.88
C LEU A 27 -4.52 -5.21 2.67
N VAL A 28 -3.71 -4.47 1.92
CA VAL A 28 -2.94 -5.00 0.79
C VAL A 28 -1.93 -6.06 1.26
N SER A 29 -1.25 -5.82 2.37
CA SER A 29 -0.28 -6.78 2.92
C SER A 29 -0.97 -8.07 3.38
N LEU A 30 -2.15 -7.98 4.02
CA LEU A 30 -2.96 -9.14 4.41
C LEU A 30 -3.44 -9.94 3.19
N MET A 31 -3.91 -9.26 2.14
CA MET A 31 -4.35 -9.90 0.89
C MET A 31 -3.19 -10.65 0.20
N ILE A 32 -2.02 -10.03 0.12
CA ILE A 32 -0.82 -10.65 -0.48
C ILE A 32 -0.39 -11.85 0.33
N THR A 33 -0.26 -11.69 1.64
CA THR A 33 0.19 -12.75 2.56
C THR A 33 -0.79 -13.92 2.53
N GLY A 34 -2.09 -13.65 2.67
CA GLY A 34 -3.14 -14.67 2.59
C GLY A 34 -3.18 -15.37 1.24
N GLY A 35 -3.05 -14.63 0.14
CA GLY A 35 -3.01 -15.20 -1.21
C GLY A 35 -1.82 -16.12 -1.43
N ILE A 36 -0.62 -15.70 -1.00
CA ILE A 36 0.61 -16.50 -1.16
C ILE A 36 0.58 -17.75 -0.28
N ILE A 37 0.20 -17.62 0.99
CA ILE A 37 0.08 -18.78 1.90
C ILE A 37 -0.99 -19.74 1.40
N GLY A 38 -2.14 -19.22 0.96
CA GLY A 38 -3.22 -20.03 0.38
C GLY A 38 -2.79 -20.78 -0.87
N ALA A 39 -2.08 -20.11 -1.79
CA ALA A 39 -1.51 -20.74 -2.97
C ALA A 39 -0.47 -21.81 -2.61
N GLY A 40 0.44 -21.50 -1.68
CA GLY A 40 1.44 -22.44 -1.17
C GLY A 40 0.81 -23.68 -0.57
N TYR A 41 -0.24 -23.51 0.25
CA TYR A 41 -1.00 -24.61 0.85
C TYR A 41 -1.68 -25.49 -0.19
N LEU A 42 -2.27 -24.89 -1.23
CA LEU A 42 -2.91 -25.65 -2.30
C LEU A 42 -1.90 -26.52 -3.07
N ILE A 43 -0.71 -25.96 -3.33
CA ILE A 43 0.39 -26.66 -4.01
C ILE A 43 0.94 -27.80 -3.14
N ASP A 44 1.18 -27.54 -1.86
CA ASP A 44 1.66 -28.55 -0.91
C ASP A 44 0.64 -29.71 -0.79
N ARG A 45 -0.65 -29.38 -0.74
CA ARG A 45 -1.74 -30.38 -0.69
C ARG A 45 -1.82 -31.21 -1.97
N TRP A 46 -1.60 -30.62 -3.14
CA TRP A 46 -1.56 -31.34 -4.42
C TRP A 46 -0.32 -32.22 -4.58
N ARG A 47 0.83 -31.81 -4.03
CA ARG A 47 2.06 -32.61 -4.05
C ARG A 47 2.10 -33.71 -2.99
N GLY A 48 1.21 -33.67 -1.99
CA GLY A 48 1.15 -34.66 -0.92
C GLY A 48 2.42 -34.73 -0.07
N GLY A 49 3.23 -33.66 -0.07
CA GLY A 49 4.57 -33.61 0.53
C GLY A 49 4.67 -32.67 1.72
N SER A 50 5.91 -32.41 2.17
CA SER A 50 6.21 -31.44 3.23
C SER A 50 5.77 -30.02 2.85
N PRO A 51 5.39 -29.15 3.82
CA PRO A 51 4.82 -27.82 3.60
C PRO A 51 5.85 -26.79 3.12
N THR A 52 6.51 -27.10 2.01
CA THR A 52 7.67 -26.38 1.50
C THR A 52 7.22 -25.11 0.79
N PHE A 53 6.11 -25.18 0.05
CA PHE A 53 5.61 -24.03 -0.71
C PHE A 53 4.95 -22.98 0.18
N ILE A 54 4.33 -23.38 1.29
CA ILE A 54 3.90 -22.45 2.34
C ILE A 54 5.10 -21.69 2.91
N LEU A 55 6.20 -22.39 3.22
CA LEU A 55 7.40 -21.78 3.81
C LEU A 55 8.06 -20.80 2.83
N ILE A 56 8.22 -21.22 1.58
CA ILE A 56 8.73 -20.39 0.49
C ILE A 56 7.82 -19.16 0.34
N GLY A 57 6.50 -19.36 0.26
CA GLY A 57 5.53 -18.29 0.17
C GLY A 57 5.65 -17.27 1.30
N PHE A 58 5.81 -17.74 2.54
CA PHE A 58 5.99 -16.88 3.71
C PHE A 58 7.25 -16.01 3.59
N VAL A 59 8.38 -16.59 3.20
CA VAL A 59 9.65 -15.85 3.03
C VAL A 59 9.54 -14.79 1.93
N ILE A 60 8.88 -15.09 0.81
CA ILE A 60 8.75 -14.15 -0.31
C ILE A 60 7.69 -13.06 -0.02
N SER A 61 6.70 -13.34 0.83
CA SER A 61 5.59 -12.42 1.12
C SER A 61 6.05 -11.08 1.71
N GLY A 62 7.12 -11.08 2.51
CA GLY A 62 7.69 -9.87 3.10
C GLY A 62 8.24 -8.91 2.04
N PRO A 63 9.26 -9.32 1.26
CA PRO A 63 9.80 -8.52 0.15
C PRO A 63 8.71 -8.08 -0.85
N LEU A 64 7.76 -8.96 -1.17
CA LEU A 64 6.69 -8.64 -2.11
C LEU A 64 5.74 -7.57 -1.57
N SER A 65 5.40 -7.62 -0.28
CA SER A 65 4.56 -6.60 0.37
C SER A 65 5.24 -5.23 0.38
N VAL A 66 6.55 -5.18 0.63
CA VAL A 66 7.34 -3.93 0.54
C VAL A 66 7.33 -3.39 -0.89
N TRP A 67 7.55 -4.25 -1.88
CA TRP A 67 7.54 -3.87 -3.29
C TRP A 67 6.18 -3.29 -3.73
N VAL A 68 5.09 -3.95 -3.37
CA VAL A 68 3.74 -3.47 -3.70
C VAL A 68 3.44 -2.14 -3.03
N ASN A 69 3.78 -1.97 -1.75
CA ASN A 69 3.61 -0.70 -1.05
C ASN A 69 4.43 0.42 -1.70
N TYR A 70 5.70 0.17 -2.01
CA TYR A 70 6.55 1.13 -2.73
C TYR A 70 5.95 1.52 -4.08
N THR A 71 5.42 0.55 -4.83
CA THR A 71 4.80 0.80 -6.14
C THR A 71 3.52 1.63 -6.01
N LEU A 72 2.68 1.36 -5.00
CA LEU A 72 1.46 2.13 -4.73
C LEU A 72 1.78 3.58 -4.35
N VAL A 73 2.80 3.79 -3.53
CA VAL A 73 3.30 5.11 -3.16
C VAL A 73 3.85 5.84 -4.39
N LYS A 74 4.71 5.19 -5.19
CA LYS A 74 5.25 5.74 -6.44
C LYS A 74 4.15 6.16 -7.43
N ARG A 75 3.12 5.33 -7.62
CA ARG A 75 1.98 5.65 -8.49
C ARG A 75 1.20 6.87 -8.00
N LYS A 76 1.00 7.02 -6.69
CA LYS A 76 0.36 8.23 -6.12
C LYS A 76 1.18 9.48 -6.38
N TYR A 77 2.51 9.42 -6.28
CA TYR A 77 3.37 10.56 -6.65
C TYR A 77 3.27 10.91 -8.14
N LEU A 78 3.25 9.90 -9.03
CA LEU A 78 3.10 10.13 -10.47
C LEU A 78 1.73 10.70 -10.87
N HIS A 79 0.66 10.33 -10.15
CA HIS A 79 -0.69 10.85 -10.37
C HIS A 79 -0.99 12.18 -9.65
N ALA A 80 -0.14 12.60 -8.70
CA ALA A 80 -0.21 13.95 -8.13
C ALA A 80 0.48 15.00 -9.03
N SER A 81 1.36 14.56 -9.93
CA SER A 81 2.11 15.42 -10.85
C SER A 81 1.42 15.89 -12.15
N PRO A 82 0.31 15.33 -12.68
CA PRO A 82 -0.30 15.82 -13.91
C PRO A 82 -1.25 17.02 -13.69
N THR A 83 -1.60 17.37 -12.44
CA THR A 83 -2.60 18.42 -12.17
C THR A 83 -2.00 19.80 -11.90
N GLN A 84 -0.73 19.89 -11.49
CA GLN A 84 -0.10 21.22 -11.31
C GLN A 84 0.30 21.88 -12.63
N GLU A 85 0.63 21.09 -13.67
CA GLU A 85 0.97 21.66 -14.98
C GLU A 85 -0.27 22.19 -15.73
N GLN A 86 -1.44 21.53 -15.56
CA GLN A 86 -2.68 22.00 -16.19
C GLN A 86 -3.32 23.19 -15.48
N LYS A 87 -3.19 23.30 -14.15
CA LYS A 87 -3.73 24.46 -13.40
C LYS A 87 -2.91 25.74 -13.57
N ASN A 88 -1.64 25.63 -13.99
CA ASN A 88 -0.78 26.77 -14.27
C ASN A 88 -1.07 27.36 -15.67
N LYS A 89 -1.29 26.52 -16.69
CA LYS A 89 -1.63 26.99 -18.04
C LYS A 89 -3.00 27.68 -18.12
N GLN A 90 -3.94 27.36 -17.23
CA GLN A 90 -5.26 28.01 -17.18
C GLN A 90 -5.26 29.33 -16.39
N LYS A 91 -4.17 29.68 -15.69
CA LYS A 91 -4.02 30.96 -14.98
C LYS A 91 -3.24 32.02 -15.78
N ILE A 92 -2.66 31.64 -16.91
CA ILE A 92 -1.82 32.52 -17.75
C ILE A 92 -2.49 32.82 -19.11
N SER A 93 -3.69 32.27 -19.37
CA SER A 93 -4.51 32.60 -20.55
C SER A 93 -5.73 33.42 -20.19
#